data_AF-A0AAE3RDQ7-F1
#
_entry.id   AF-A0AAE3RDQ7-F1
#
_cell.length_a   1.000
_cell.length_b   1.000
_cell.length_c   1.000
_cell.angle_alpha   90.00
_cell.angle_beta   90.00
_cell.angle_gamma   90.00
#
_symmetry.space_group_name_H-M   'P 1'
#
loop_
_entity.id
_entity.type
_entity.pdbx_description
1 polymer ?
#
loop_
_entity_poly.entity_id
_entity_poly.type
_entity_poly.pdbx_seq_one_letter_code
_entity_poly.pdbx_strand_id
1 'polypeptide(L)'
;MANLHTLFEIFHNNISICPSKKQKMMTSKNAIRKLIKETFEELHSEYKPYFYIQGSYKHGSSTRTEDDWCDLDDGVYFLCTPDVTPTTLQKWILEAVDGHTSFKVEHRKKCIRVIFSAKYHIDIPVYYLAPGDEHPYLAVKNEGWIKSDPKEFVEWLKGKKDKKGQLVRIIKYLKAWCDYQSFKMPSGLCMSVLAANHICYNKRDDLALLNTLKAIQEEVDDQKFLGAYWQCKMPTTPKDDLFEKYTETVKKNFLQALDDLIEDGEEAISTKSEEEAVDLWAENLGTRFPEIEIKEKLESLRQNSQIISSGIAYTSSDFKVGVQSIGVKNQPHQFFRSAGHALPKAEHINAIEQYSLIRQKIFLIASFPAFQCIIKGNKLICKAIIKPLNFYQSYQIRIEYQAGYTPKVFIEDPLIEYNSEIHVHADNSLCLHHPSDLDWKLPTKISEWIVPWIVEWLVFYELWKLTGKWEGREYIH
;
A
#
# COMPACT_ATOMS: atom_id res chain seq x y z
N MET A 1 28.77 -4.27 12.17
CA MET A 1 27.94 -4.40 10.98
C MET A 1 26.53 -4.07 11.38
N ALA A 2 26.11 -2.86 11.02
CA ALA A 2 24.73 -2.38 11.15
C ALA A 2 23.76 -3.40 10.54
N ASN A 3 22.53 -3.46 11.05
CA ASN A 3 21.49 -4.33 10.50
C ASN A 3 20.21 -3.56 10.24
N LEU A 4 20.00 -3.21 8.97
CA LEU A 4 18.89 -2.38 8.55
C LEU A 4 17.75 -3.18 7.93
N HIS A 5 17.75 -4.51 8.08
CA HIS A 5 16.69 -5.37 7.52
C HIS A 5 15.27 -4.85 7.85
N THR A 6 15.03 -4.47 9.10
CA THR A 6 13.74 -3.93 9.55
C THR A 6 13.38 -2.63 8.81
N LEU A 7 14.34 -1.73 8.61
CA LEU A 7 14.12 -0.48 7.86
C LEU A 7 13.83 -0.75 6.38
N PHE A 8 14.46 -1.76 5.78
CA PHE A 8 14.13 -2.20 4.41
C PHE A 8 12.71 -2.77 4.31
N GLU A 9 12.21 -3.50 5.32
CA GLU A 9 10.81 -3.95 5.35
C GLU A 9 9.84 -2.76 5.45
N ILE A 10 10.18 -1.72 6.22
CA ILE A 10 9.39 -0.48 6.31
C ILE A 10 9.46 0.28 4.99
N PHE A 11 10.64 0.41 4.39
CA PHE A 11 10.82 1.01 3.07
C PHE A 11 9.95 0.33 2.02
N HIS A 12 9.88 -1.01 2.04
CA HIS A 12 8.99 -1.78 1.18
C HIS A 12 7.53 -1.33 1.31
N ASN A 13 7.06 -1.08 2.53
CA ASN A 13 5.70 -0.61 2.78
C ASN A 13 5.52 0.84 2.32
N ASN A 14 6.48 1.71 2.60
CA ASN A 14 6.48 3.12 2.17
C ASN A 14 6.33 3.24 0.65
N ILE A 15 7.04 2.43 -0.13
CA ILE A 15 6.98 2.47 -1.60
C ILE A 15 5.83 1.65 -2.19
N SER A 16 5.11 0.84 -1.40
CA SER A 16 4.02 -0.01 -1.89
C SER A 16 2.70 0.75 -2.04
N ILE A 17 1.85 0.32 -2.98
CA ILE A 17 0.48 0.85 -3.09
C ILE A 17 -0.34 0.41 -1.88
N CYS A 18 -0.94 1.36 -1.17
CA CYS A 18 -1.79 1.08 -0.01
C CYS A 18 -3.12 0.41 -0.43
N PRO A 19 -3.76 -0.38 0.46
CA PRO A 19 -4.98 -1.13 0.17
C PRO A 19 -6.14 -0.26 -0.33
N SER A 20 -6.38 0.90 0.30
CA SER A 20 -7.45 1.83 -0.09
C SER A 20 -7.26 2.35 -1.51
N LYS A 21 -6.01 2.64 -1.91
CA LYS A 21 -5.69 3.06 -3.28
C LYS A 21 -5.86 1.93 -4.28
N LYS A 22 -5.45 0.69 -3.95
CA LYS A 22 -5.74 -0.50 -4.79
C LYS A 22 -7.24 -0.68 -5.02
N GLN A 23 -8.06 -0.49 -3.98
CA GLN A 23 -9.51 -0.60 -4.10
C GLN A 23 -10.07 0.46 -5.06
N LYS A 24 -9.65 1.73 -4.92
CA LYS A 24 -10.03 2.81 -5.84
C LYS A 24 -9.64 2.46 -7.29
N MET A 25 -8.43 1.96 -7.52
CA MET A 25 -7.96 1.52 -8.84
C MET A 25 -8.83 0.39 -9.44
N MET A 26 -9.23 -0.60 -8.63
CA MET A 26 -10.08 -1.71 -9.10
C MET A 26 -11.49 -1.25 -9.47
N THR A 27 -12.08 -0.35 -8.67
CA THR A 27 -13.38 0.27 -8.98
C THR A 27 -13.31 1.03 -10.32
N SER A 28 -12.32 1.90 -10.47
CA SER A 28 -12.13 2.69 -11.70
C SER A 28 -11.89 1.81 -12.93
N LYS A 29 -11.05 0.78 -12.80
CA LYS A 29 -10.83 -0.21 -13.86
C LYS A 29 -12.12 -0.90 -14.28
N ASN A 30 -12.97 -1.30 -13.34
CA ASN A 30 -14.24 -1.94 -13.66
C ASN A 30 -15.19 -1.00 -14.42
N ALA A 31 -15.21 0.30 -14.06
CA ALA A 31 -15.97 1.31 -14.79
C ALA A 31 -15.47 1.49 -16.23
N ILE A 32 -14.14 1.58 -16.43
CA ILE A 32 -13.52 1.66 -17.75
C ILE A 32 -13.84 0.44 -18.61
N ARG A 33 -13.71 -0.77 -18.06
CA ARG A 33 -14.06 -2.00 -18.80
C ARG A 33 -15.54 -2.03 -19.22
N LYS A 34 -16.44 -1.49 -18.39
CA LYS A 34 -17.87 -1.41 -18.69
C LYS A 34 -18.11 -0.46 -19.88
N LEU A 35 -17.53 0.74 -19.83
CA LEU A 35 -17.63 1.72 -20.92
C LEU A 35 -17.13 1.15 -22.26
N ILE A 36 -15.93 0.56 -22.26
CA ILE A 36 -15.36 -0.05 -23.48
C ILE A 36 -16.28 -1.13 -24.04
N LYS A 37 -16.87 -1.98 -23.19
CA LYS A 37 -17.81 -3.02 -23.67
C LYS A 37 -19.06 -2.40 -24.30
N GLU A 38 -19.69 -1.44 -23.61
CA GLU A 38 -20.92 -0.79 -24.08
C GLU A 38 -20.68 -0.06 -25.41
N THR A 39 -19.58 0.69 -25.53
CA THR A 39 -19.22 1.38 -26.78
C THR A 39 -18.96 0.43 -27.93
N PHE A 40 -18.25 -0.68 -27.70
CA PHE A 40 -17.99 -1.66 -28.76
C PHE A 40 -19.24 -2.45 -29.16
N GLU A 41 -20.13 -2.77 -28.21
CA GLU A 41 -21.43 -3.37 -28.50
C GLU A 41 -22.30 -2.47 -29.39
N GLU A 42 -22.24 -1.15 -29.19
CA GLU A 42 -23.04 -0.17 -29.95
C GLU A 42 -22.42 0.20 -31.31
N LEU A 43 -21.12 0.49 -31.35
CA LEU A 43 -20.46 1.12 -32.52
C LEU A 43 -19.57 0.17 -33.32
N HIS A 44 -19.12 -0.94 -32.74
CA HIS A 44 -18.11 -1.84 -33.32
C HIS A 44 -18.43 -3.31 -33.01
N SER A 45 -19.66 -3.74 -33.30
CA SER A 45 -20.22 -5.02 -32.83
C SER A 45 -19.42 -6.27 -33.26
N GLU A 46 -18.64 -6.17 -34.33
CA GLU A 46 -17.72 -7.19 -34.83
C GLU A 46 -16.44 -7.34 -33.99
N TYR A 47 -16.11 -6.36 -33.14
CA TYR A 47 -14.96 -6.34 -32.25
C TYR A 47 -15.36 -6.57 -30.79
N LYS A 48 -15.29 -7.81 -30.32
CA LYS A 48 -15.59 -8.12 -28.91
C LYS A 48 -14.37 -7.93 -27.99
N PRO A 49 -14.37 -6.99 -27.03
CA PRO A 49 -13.23 -6.75 -26.15
C PRO A 49 -13.15 -7.76 -24.99
N TYR A 50 -11.95 -8.30 -24.78
CA TYR A 50 -11.55 -9.07 -23.61
C TYR A 50 -10.49 -8.30 -22.83
N PHE A 51 -10.28 -8.63 -21.55
CA PHE A 51 -9.45 -7.80 -20.68
C PHE A 51 -8.53 -8.62 -19.80
N TYR A 52 -7.27 -8.17 -19.67
CA TYR A 52 -6.28 -8.78 -18.80
C TYR A 52 -5.44 -7.72 -18.10
N ILE A 53 -5.47 -7.72 -16.76
CA ILE A 53 -4.57 -6.88 -15.96
C ILE A 53 -3.16 -7.46 -16.10
N GLN A 54 -2.22 -6.61 -16.48
CA GLN A 54 -0.83 -6.96 -16.70
C GLN A 54 0.12 -6.08 -15.86
N GLY A 55 1.41 -6.17 -16.15
CA GLY A 55 2.43 -5.31 -15.56
C GLY A 55 2.55 -5.46 -14.04
N SER A 56 3.07 -4.40 -13.42
CA SER A 56 3.57 -4.42 -12.05
C SER A 56 2.51 -4.80 -11.01
N TYR A 57 1.25 -4.43 -11.27
CA TYR A 57 0.14 -4.76 -10.39
C TYR A 57 -0.09 -6.28 -10.37
N LYS A 58 -0.14 -6.89 -11.56
CA LYS A 58 -0.44 -8.31 -11.70
C LYS A 58 0.62 -9.20 -11.05
N HIS A 59 1.88 -8.82 -11.15
CA HIS A 59 2.98 -9.53 -10.50
C HIS A 59 3.42 -8.92 -9.16
N GLY A 60 2.65 -8.00 -8.57
CA GLY A 60 2.81 -7.55 -7.18
C GLY A 60 4.00 -6.65 -6.89
N SER A 61 4.70 -6.14 -7.91
CA SER A 61 5.83 -5.21 -7.76
C SER A 61 5.50 -3.76 -8.14
N SER A 62 4.21 -3.39 -8.08
CA SER A 62 3.82 -1.98 -8.15
C SER A 62 4.43 -1.18 -7.02
N THR A 63 4.92 -0.01 -7.38
CA THR A 63 5.46 1.01 -6.49
C THR A 63 4.65 2.29 -6.64
N ARG A 64 4.73 3.15 -5.64
CA ARG A 64 4.30 4.54 -5.74
C ARG A 64 5.52 5.41 -6.03
N THR A 65 5.33 6.55 -6.67
CA THR A 65 6.36 7.59 -6.73
C THR A 65 6.37 8.40 -5.43
N GLU A 66 7.33 9.31 -5.27
CA GLU A 66 7.35 10.26 -4.15
C GLU A 66 6.08 11.12 -4.08
N ASP A 67 5.59 11.58 -5.24
CA ASP A 67 4.34 12.32 -5.38
C ASP A 67 3.07 11.48 -5.22
N ASP A 68 3.20 10.22 -4.79
CA ASP A 68 2.15 9.22 -4.61
C ASP A 68 1.56 8.68 -5.93
N TRP A 69 2.11 8.99 -7.11
CA TRP A 69 1.58 8.43 -8.36
C TRP A 69 1.82 6.91 -8.47
N CYS A 70 0.87 6.20 -9.07
CA CYS A 70 1.05 4.80 -9.46
C CYS A 70 0.25 4.45 -10.72
N ASP A 71 0.57 3.31 -11.31
CA ASP A 71 0.03 2.84 -12.58
C ASP A 71 -0.72 1.51 -12.45
N LEU A 72 -1.68 1.31 -13.36
CA LEU A 72 -2.33 0.02 -13.61
C LEU A 72 -2.37 -0.23 -15.11
N ASP A 73 -1.75 -1.31 -15.56
CA ASP A 73 -1.88 -1.76 -16.94
C ASP A 73 -3.07 -2.73 -17.07
N ASP A 74 -4.11 -2.34 -17.80
CA ASP A 74 -5.27 -3.19 -18.08
C ASP A 74 -5.45 -3.35 -19.59
N GLY A 75 -4.86 -4.40 -20.15
CA GLY A 75 -4.86 -4.64 -21.58
C GLY A 75 -6.24 -5.03 -22.12
N VAL A 76 -6.58 -4.51 -23.29
CA VAL A 76 -7.77 -4.88 -24.08
C VAL A 76 -7.34 -5.80 -25.21
N TYR A 77 -8.03 -6.92 -25.38
CA TYR A 77 -7.70 -7.99 -26.31
C TYR A 77 -8.88 -8.27 -27.24
N PHE A 78 -8.61 -8.31 -28.53
CA PHE A 78 -9.55 -8.75 -29.55
C PHE A 78 -9.13 -10.11 -30.09
N LEU A 79 -10.00 -11.12 -30.00
CA LEU A 79 -9.70 -12.51 -30.41
C LEU A 79 -10.05 -12.74 -31.89
N CYS A 80 -9.61 -11.81 -32.73
CA CYS A 80 -9.78 -11.82 -34.17
C CYS A 80 -8.58 -11.12 -34.81
N THR A 81 -8.39 -11.33 -36.11
CA THR A 81 -7.45 -10.51 -36.89
C THR A 81 -8.14 -9.20 -37.24
N PRO A 82 -7.64 -8.03 -36.79
CA PRO A 82 -8.24 -6.75 -37.12
C PRO A 82 -8.09 -6.43 -38.61
N ASP A 83 -9.14 -5.90 -39.21
CA ASP A 83 -9.14 -5.32 -40.56
C ASP A 83 -8.81 -3.81 -40.56
N VAL A 84 -8.62 -3.22 -39.37
CA VAL A 84 -8.22 -1.82 -39.18
C VAL A 84 -6.79 -1.67 -38.69
N THR A 85 -6.25 -0.46 -38.84
CA THR A 85 -4.91 -0.14 -38.33
C THR A 85 -4.87 -0.17 -36.79
N PRO A 86 -3.72 -0.47 -36.17
CA PRO A 86 -3.59 -0.42 -34.72
C PRO A 86 -3.86 0.98 -34.15
N THR A 87 -3.52 2.05 -34.88
CA THR A 87 -3.88 3.42 -34.48
C THR A 87 -5.40 3.61 -34.45
N THR A 88 -6.13 3.06 -35.43
CA THR A 88 -7.60 3.13 -35.47
C THR A 88 -8.21 2.40 -34.30
N LEU A 89 -7.76 1.17 -34.01
CA LEU A 89 -8.29 0.39 -32.89
C LEU A 89 -8.02 1.05 -31.54
N GLN A 90 -6.85 1.67 -31.36
CA GLN A 90 -6.56 2.50 -30.19
C GLN A 90 -7.46 3.75 -30.10
N LYS A 91 -7.82 4.38 -31.22
CA LYS A 91 -8.72 5.54 -31.23
C LYS A 91 -10.13 5.18 -30.77
N TRP A 92 -10.68 4.04 -31.18
CA TRP A 92 -11.98 3.58 -30.67
C TRP A 92 -11.96 3.38 -29.15
N ILE A 93 -10.87 2.85 -28.60
CA ILE A 93 -10.69 2.74 -27.15
C ILE A 93 -10.60 4.13 -26.49
N LEU A 94 -9.88 5.07 -27.11
CA LEU A 94 -9.81 6.46 -26.63
C LEU A 94 -11.19 7.11 -26.61
N GLU A 95 -11.95 7.00 -27.70
CA GLU A 95 -13.30 7.56 -27.83
C GLU A 95 -14.26 6.96 -26.79
N ALA A 96 -14.15 5.65 -26.51
CA ALA A 96 -14.95 4.98 -25.50
C ALA A 96 -14.72 5.48 -24.06
N VAL A 97 -13.53 5.99 -23.75
CA VAL A 97 -13.15 6.41 -22.39
C VAL A 97 -12.98 7.93 -22.25
N ASP A 98 -13.08 8.68 -23.35
CA ASP A 98 -12.95 10.13 -23.33
C ASP A 98 -14.09 10.77 -22.52
N GLY A 99 -13.75 11.79 -21.74
CA GLY A 99 -14.70 12.44 -20.81
C GLY A 99 -15.11 11.60 -19.59
N HIS A 100 -14.59 10.37 -19.40
CA HIS A 100 -14.89 9.59 -18.20
C HIS A 100 -14.36 10.23 -16.91
N THR A 101 -13.22 10.92 -17.00
CA THR A 101 -12.65 11.69 -15.89
C THR A 101 -12.53 13.16 -16.28
N SER A 102 -12.27 14.02 -15.30
CA SER A 102 -12.03 15.45 -15.54
C SER A 102 -10.70 15.73 -16.26
N PHE A 103 -9.84 14.71 -16.41
CA PHE A 103 -8.55 14.84 -17.09
C PHE A 103 -8.67 14.38 -18.54
N LYS A 104 -7.95 15.07 -19.43
CA LYS A 104 -7.85 14.64 -20.82
C LYS A 104 -7.18 13.27 -20.91
N VAL A 105 -7.81 12.35 -21.65
CA VAL A 105 -7.24 11.03 -21.95
C VAL A 105 -6.05 11.19 -22.89
N GLU A 106 -4.97 10.46 -22.62
CA GLU A 106 -3.73 10.57 -23.40
C GLU A 106 -3.58 9.40 -24.38
N HIS A 107 -3.42 9.72 -25.66
CA HIS A 107 -3.08 8.73 -26.69
C HIS A 107 -1.57 8.53 -26.80
N ARG A 108 -1.02 7.69 -25.92
CA ARG A 108 0.39 7.31 -25.91
C ARG A 108 0.70 6.34 -27.05
N LYS A 109 1.98 6.11 -27.30
CA LYS A 109 2.45 5.26 -28.42
C LYS A 109 1.95 3.81 -28.32
N LYS A 110 1.97 3.23 -27.13
CA LYS A 110 1.64 1.81 -26.88
C LYS A 110 0.31 1.60 -26.11
N CYS A 111 -0.35 2.66 -25.66
CA CYS A 111 -1.55 2.56 -24.83
C CYS A 111 -2.39 3.84 -24.88
N ILE A 112 -3.64 3.72 -24.43
CA ILE A 112 -4.48 4.84 -24.01
C ILE A 112 -4.35 5.01 -22.51
N ARG A 113 -4.02 6.20 -22.01
CA ARG A 113 -3.85 6.47 -20.58
C ARG A 113 -4.98 7.32 -20.04
N VAL A 114 -5.70 6.79 -19.06
CA VAL A 114 -6.77 7.50 -18.33
C VAL A 114 -6.26 7.93 -16.96
N ILE A 115 -6.34 9.23 -16.66
CA ILE A 115 -5.79 9.83 -15.43
C ILE A 115 -6.92 10.06 -14.41
N PHE A 116 -6.65 9.74 -13.15
CA PHE A 116 -7.59 9.90 -12.03
C PHE A 116 -7.04 10.89 -11.00
N SER A 117 -7.94 11.68 -10.40
CA SER A 117 -7.62 12.68 -9.37
C SER A 117 -6.97 12.10 -8.12
N ALA A 118 -7.23 10.83 -7.83
CA ALA A 118 -6.62 10.07 -6.74
C ALA A 118 -5.16 9.64 -7.02
N LYS A 119 -4.45 10.37 -7.90
CA LYS A 119 -3.03 10.20 -8.24
C LYS A 119 -2.70 8.79 -8.73
N TYR A 120 -3.45 8.29 -9.70
CA TYR A 120 -3.07 7.10 -10.46
C TYR A 120 -3.57 7.22 -11.89
N HIS A 121 -3.00 6.43 -12.78
CA HIS A 121 -3.49 6.29 -14.14
C HIS A 121 -3.70 4.82 -14.51
N ILE A 122 -4.65 4.57 -15.41
CA ILE A 122 -4.89 3.27 -16.01
C ILE A 122 -4.39 3.33 -17.45
N ASP A 123 -3.40 2.51 -17.76
CA ASP A 123 -2.85 2.35 -19.10
C ASP A 123 -3.54 1.17 -19.78
N ILE A 124 -4.11 1.43 -20.95
CA ILE A 124 -4.93 0.50 -21.71
C ILE A 124 -4.19 0.18 -23.02
N PRO A 125 -3.22 -0.74 -22.98
CA PRO A 125 -2.61 -1.29 -24.19
C PRO A 125 -3.64 -2.13 -24.94
N VAL A 126 -3.60 -2.06 -26.27
CA VAL A 126 -4.58 -2.72 -27.15
C VAL A 126 -3.89 -3.84 -27.90
N TYR A 127 -4.46 -5.04 -27.83
CA TYR A 127 -3.92 -6.25 -28.42
C TYR A 127 -4.95 -6.90 -29.34
N TYR A 128 -4.46 -7.65 -30.32
CA TYR A 128 -5.23 -8.73 -30.91
C TYR A 128 -4.52 -10.07 -30.74
N LEU A 129 -5.29 -11.15 -30.81
CA LEU A 129 -4.80 -12.52 -30.92
C LEU A 129 -5.58 -13.19 -32.06
N ALA A 130 -4.89 -13.47 -33.17
CA ALA A 130 -5.53 -14.11 -34.32
C ALA A 130 -5.89 -15.57 -33.99
N PRO A 131 -6.96 -16.12 -34.60
CA PRO A 131 -7.29 -17.54 -34.44
C PRO A 131 -6.12 -18.44 -34.83
N GLY A 132 -5.66 -19.28 -33.89
CA GLY A 132 -4.54 -20.21 -34.09
C GLY A 132 -3.17 -19.68 -33.66
N ASP A 133 -3.03 -18.38 -33.39
CA ASP A 133 -1.80 -17.83 -32.84
C ASP A 133 -1.64 -18.15 -31.34
N GLU A 134 -0.40 -18.37 -30.90
CA GLU A 134 -0.08 -18.62 -29.50
C GLU A 134 0.08 -17.32 -28.69
N HIS A 135 0.58 -16.25 -29.33
CA HIS A 135 0.93 -15.00 -28.67
C HIS A 135 0.23 -13.79 -29.29
N PRO A 136 -0.16 -12.81 -28.47
CA PRO A 136 -0.86 -11.62 -28.96
C PRO A 136 0.10 -10.59 -29.59
N TYR A 137 -0.50 -9.68 -30.34
CA TYR A 137 0.17 -8.56 -30.99
C TYR A 137 -0.34 -7.24 -30.42
N LEU A 138 0.58 -6.41 -29.93
CA LEU A 138 0.34 -5.08 -29.38
C LEU A 138 0.22 -4.04 -30.49
N ALA A 139 -0.80 -3.20 -30.38
CA ALA A 139 -0.97 -2.01 -31.21
C ALA A 139 0.08 -0.94 -30.86
N VAL A 140 0.82 -0.49 -31.86
CA VAL A 140 1.74 0.64 -31.74
C VAL A 140 1.29 1.75 -32.68
N LYS A 141 0.95 2.89 -32.09
CA LYS A 141 0.48 4.09 -32.79
C LYS A 141 1.48 4.47 -33.88
N ASN A 142 0.98 4.50 -35.12
CA ASN A 142 1.70 4.89 -36.33
C ASN A 142 2.89 3.97 -36.71
N GLU A 143 3.02 2.78 -36.12
CA GLU A 143 4.11 1.84 -36.43
C GLU A 143 3.61 0.44 -36.83
N GLY A 144 2.45 0.01 -36.32
CA GLY A 144 1.88 -1.29 -36.67
C GLY A 144 1.72 -2.20 -35.46
N TRP A 145 1.73 -3.50 -35.73
CA TRP A 145 1.51 -4.56 -34.75
C TRP A 145 2.85 -5.20 -34.37
N ILE A 146 3.15 -5.28 -33.07
CA ILE A 146 4.36 -5.95 -32.57
C ILE A 146 3.96 -7.14 -31.70
N LYS A 147 4.60 -8.29 -31.89
CA LYS A 147 4.35 -9.47 -31.04
C LYS A 147 4.82 -9.16 -29.61
N SER A 148 3.94 -9.33 -28.62
CA SER A 148 4.24 -9.01 -27.23
C SER A 148 3.26 -9.72 -26.31
N ASP A 149 3.77 -10.61 -25.46
CA ASP A 149 2.95 -11.39 -24.52
C ASP A 149 3.22 -11.00 -23.06
N PRO A 150 2.46 -10.02 -22.52
CA PRO A 150 2.62 -9.60 -21.13
C PRO A 150 2.08 -10.65 -20.13
N LYS A 151 1.24 -11.60 -20.57
CA LYS A 151 0.77 -12.70 -19.72
C LYS A 151 1.88 -13.71 -19.50
N GLU A 152 2.62 -14.05 -20.55
CA GLU A 152 3.79 -14.93 -20.47
C GLU A 152 4.82 -14.37 -19.47
N PHE A 153 5.12 -13.07 -19.53
CA PHE A 153 6.03 -12.43 -18.57
C PHE A 153 5.53 -12.53 -17.12
N VAL A 154 4.23 -12.30 -16.89
CA VAL A 154 3.62 -12.43 -15.56
C VAL A 154 3.77 -13.86 -15.03
N GLU A 155 3.55 -14.86 -15.88
CA GLU A 155 3.66 -16.28 -15.52
C GLU A 155 5.11 -16.67 -15.24
N TRP A 156 6.05 -16.24 -16.09
CA TRP A 156 7.49 -16.42 -15.88
C TRP A 156 7.94 -15.83 -14.54
N LEU A 157 7.62 -14.56 -14.28
CA LEU A 157 8.05 -13.90 -13.05
C LEU A 157 7.38 -14.53 -11.82
N LYS A 158 6.11 -14.95 -11.93
CA LYS A 158 5.42 -15.69 -10.86
C LYS A 158 6.14 -17.00 -10.53
N GLY A 159 6.67 -17.72 -11.53
CA GLY A 159 7.47 -18.93 -11.34
C GLY A 159 8.81 -18.70 -10.64
N LYS A 160 9.35 -17.47 -10.69
CA LYS A 160 10.61 -17.09 -10.01
C LYS A 160 10.44 -16.67 -8.54
N LYS A 161 9.21 -16.37 -8.10
CA LYS A 161 8.96 -15.83 -6.77
C LYS A 161 9.26 -16.84 -5.67
N ASP A 162 9.97 -16.36 -4.65
CA ASP A 162 10.14 -17.09 -3.40
C ASP A 162 8.90 -16.98 -2.50
N LYS A 163 8.77 -17.94 -1.57
CA LYS A 163 7.65 -17.98 -0.61
C LYS A 163 7.61 -16.81 0.36
N LYS A 164 8.76 -16.18 0.64
CA LYS A 164 8.89 -15.04 1.57
C LYS A 164 8.71 -13.70 0.87
N GLY A 165 8.53 -13.69 -0.45
CA GLY A 165 8.38 -12.48 -1.27
C GLY A 165 9.63 -11.60 -1.37
N GLN A 166 10.81 -12.09 -1.01
CA GLN A 166 12.04 -11.28 -1.04
C GLN A 166 12.37 -10.80 -2.46
N LEU A 167 12.19 -11.63 -3.50
CA LEU A 167 12.38 -11.20 -4.89
C LEU A 167 11.52 -9.98 -5.23
N VAL A 168 10.25 -9.99 -4.81
CA VAL A 168 9.33 -8.86 -5.07
C VAL A 168 9.78 -7.60 -4.31
N ARG A 169 10.32 -7.74 -3.09
CA ARG A 169 10.86 -6.61 -2.34
C ARG A 169 12.07 -5.99 -3.05
N ILE A 170 13.03 -6.81 -3.47
CA ILE A 170 14.22 -6.37 -4.22
C ILE A 170 13.83 -5.66 -5.52
N ILE A 171 12.89 -6.21 -6.30
CA ILE A 171 12.37 -5.54 -7.50
C ILE A 171 11.83 -4.15 -7.17
N LYS A 172 11.08 -4.00 -6.08
CA LYS A 172 10.54 -2.70 -5.69
C LYS A 172 11.63 -1.74 -5.23
N TYR A 173 12.66 -2.20 -4.52
CA TYR A 173 13.80 -1.36 -4.12
C TYR A 173 14.54 -0.83 -5.35
N LEU A 174 14.86 -1.69 -6.32
CA LEU A 174 15.50 -1.25 -7.57
C LEU A 174 14.64 -0.26 -8.35
N LYS A 175 13.32 -0.47 -8.39
CA LYS A 175 12.38 0.46 -9.02
C LYS A 175 12.35 1.81 -8.30
N ALA A 176 12.35 1.81 -6.97
CA ALA A 176 12.35 3.03 -6.17
C ALA A 176 13.68 3.80 -6.31
N TRP A 177 14.81 3.09 -6.32
CA TRP A 177 16.13 3.66 -6.64
C TRP A 177 16.13 4.32 -8.02
N CYS A 178 15.69 3.61 -9.07
CA CYS A 178 15.61 4.18 -10.43
C CYS A 178 14.66 5.39 -10.53
N ASP A 179 13.59 5.42 -9.74
CA ASP A 179 12.61 6.51 -9.67
C ASP A 179 13.16 7.74 -8.94
N TYR A 180 14.09 7.54 -7.99
CA TYR A 180 14.73 8.62 -7.24
C TYR A 180 15.82 9.36 -8.03
N GLN A 181 16.44 8.69 -9.00
CA GLN A 181 17.47 9.32 -9.83
C GLN A 181 16.90 10.48 -10.67
N SER A 182 17.62 11.61 -10.69
CA SER A 182 17.22 12.82 -11.42
C SER A 182 17.38 12.72 -12.95
N PHE A 183 18.04 11.65 -13.42
CA PHE A 183 18.31 11.39 -14.83
C PHE A 183 17.55 10.15 -15.32
N LYS A 184 17.54 9.97 -16.64
CA LYS A 184 16.82 8.87 -17.27
C LYS A 184 17.45 7.53 -16.89
N MET A 185 16.67 6.67 -16.23
CA MET A 185 17.04 5.30 -15.88
C MET A 185 16.37 4.23 -16.77
N PRO A 186 16.93 3.01 -16.81
CA PRO A 186 16.24 1.85 -17.35
C PRO A 186 14.89 1.60 -16.67
N SER A 187 13.96 1.02 -17.42
CA SER A 187 12.56 0.89 -16.97
C SER A 187 12.40 -0.11 -15.82
N GLY A 188 11.30 -0.01 -15.07
CA GLY A 188 10.97 -0.99 -14.03
C GLY A 188 10.80 -2.43 -14.55
N LEU A 189 10.55 -2.62 -15.85
CA LEU A 189 10.58 -3.93 -16.50
C LEU A 189 12.02 -4.47 -16.56
N CYS A 190 13.01 -3.65 -16.93
CA CYS A 190 14.44 -4.01 -16.87
C CYS A 190 14.81 -4.44 -15.45
N MET A 191 14.45 -3.63 -14.44
CA MET A 191 14.74 -3.96 -13.04
C MET A 191 14.08 -5.27 -12.59
N SER A 192 12.89 -5.57 -13.11
CA SER A 192 12.20 -6.83 -12.79
C SER A 192 12.92 -8.04 -13.40
N VAL A 193 13.41 -7.93 -14.64
CA VAL A 193 14.18 -8.99 -15.31
C VAL A 193 15.53 -9.19 -14.63
N LEU A 194 16.29 -8.12 -14.42
CA LEU A 194 17.61 -8.17 -13.78
C LEU A 194 17.53 -8.76 -12.37
N ALA A 195 16.64 -8.26 -11.51
CA ALA A 195 16.48 -8.83 -10.17
C ALA A 195 16.09 -10.31 -10.22
N ALA A 196 15.16 -10.72 -11.09
CA ALA A 196 14.70 -12.11 -11.13
C ALA A 196 15.76 -13.10 -11.65
N ASN A 197 16.71 -12.62 -12.46
CA ASN A 197 17.82 -13.43 -12.95
C ASN A 197 19.00 -13.49 -11.96
N HIS A 198 19.24 -12.41 -11.20
CA HIS A 198 20.43 -12.25 -10.38
C HIS A 198 20.15 -12.19 -8.86
N ILE A 199 18.95 -12.54 -8.42
CA ILE A 199 18.55 -12.47 -7.01
C ILE A 199 19.51 -13.27 -6.10
N CYS A 200 20.09 -12.58 -5.12
CA CYS A 200 20.89 -13.18 -4.07
C CYS A 200 20.10 -13.19 -2.75
N TYR A 201 19.41 -14.29 -2.47
CA TYR A 201 18.59 -14.41 -1.25
C TYR A 201 19.43 -14.32 0.04
N ASN A 202 18.92 -13.61 1.03
CA ASN A 202 19.55 -13.49 2.35
C ASN A 202 18.48 -13.36 3.45
N LYS A 203 18.85 -13.61 4.71
CA LYS A 203 17.95 -13.32 5.85
C LYS A 203 17.72 -11.83 6.07
N ARG A 204 18.62 -10.98 5.60
CA ARG A 204 18.51 -9.52 5.68
C ARG A 204 18.36 -8.93 4.28
N ASP A 205 17.40 -8.01 4.12
CA ASP A 205 17.12 -7.41 2.81
C ASP A 205 18.22 -6.44 2.34
N ASP A 206 18.93 -5.78 3.25
CA ASP A 206 20.09 -4.92 2.94
C ASP A 206 21.22 -5.73 2.26
N LEU A 207 21.59 -6.89 2.81
CA LEU A 207 22.55 -7.82 2.21
C LEU A 207 22.03 -8.45 0.92
N ALA A 208 20.72 -8.79 0.87
CA ALA A 208 20.14 -9.36 -0.34
C ALA A 208 20.18 -8.35 -1.50
N LEU A 209 19.87 -7.08 -1.24
CA LEU A 209 19.96 -6.01 -2.23
C LEU A 209 21.40 -5.79 -2.68
N LEU A 210 22.34 -5.60 -1.76
CA LEU A 210 23.75 -5.39 -2.08
C LEU A 210 24.32 -6.51 -2.96
N ASN A 211 24.11 -7.76 -2.57
CA ASN A 211 24.63 -8.89 -3.35
C ASN A 211 23.93 -9.03 -4.71
N THR A 212 22.64 -8.71 -4.80
CA THR A 212 21.92 -8.70 -6.07
C THR A 212 22.43 -7.59 -6.99
N LEU A 213 22.74 -6.40 -6.47
CA LEU A 213 23.30 -5.30 -7.24
C LEU A 213 24.66 -5.68 -7.84
N LYS A 214 25.56 -6.28 -7.03
CA LYS A 214 26.84 -6.79 -7.51
C LYS A 214 26.68 -7.85 -8.60
N ALA A 215 25.77 -8.81 -8.41
CA ALA A 215 25.48 -9.83 -9.40
C ALA A 215 24.88 -9.25 -10.70
N ILE A 216 24.13 -8.14 -10.62
CA ILE A 216 23.67 -7.40 -11.80
C ILE A 216 24.84 -6.68 -12.47
N GLN A 217 25.69 -6.00 -11.71
CA GLN A 217 26.85 -5.26 -12.23
C GLN A 217 27.82 -6.19 -12.98
N GLU A 218 28.10 -7.38 -12.43
CA GLU A 218 28.92 -8.41 -13.05
C GLU A 218 28.38 -8.88 -14.42
N GLU A 219 27.07 -8.77 -14.66
CA GLU A 219 26.44 -9.15 -15.94
C GLU A 219 26.44 -8.00 -16.96
N VAL A 220 26.15 -6.77 -16.50
CA VAL A 220 25.81 -5.65 -17.41
C VAL A 220 26.91 -4.61 -17.58
N ASP A 221 27.90 -4.57 -16.69
CA ASP A 221 29.02 -3.63 -16.77
C ASP A 221 30.18 -4.20 -17.60
N ASP A 222 30.03 -4.02 -18.92
CA ASP A 222 31.05 -4.37 -19.92
C ASP A 222 32.32 -3.50 -19.87
N GLN A 223 32.39 -2.53 -18.95
CA GLN A 223 33.59 -1.71 -18.71
C GLN A 223 34.43 -2.29 -17.56
N LYS A 224 33.78 -2.88 -16.54
CA LYS A 224 34.46 -3.47 -15.38
C LYS A 224 34.71 -4.97 -15.49
N PHE A 225 33.81 -5.72 -16.10
CA PHE A 225 33.85 -7.19 -16.07
C PHE A 225 34.05 -7.79 -17.45
N LEU A 226 35.10 -8.63 -17.58
CA LEU A 226 35.34 -9.37 -18.80
C LEU A 226 34.23 -10.40 -19.02
N GLY A 227 33.51 -10.28 -20.15
CA GLY A 227 32.41 -11.16 -20.50
C GLY A 227 31.02 -10.65 -20.11
N ALA A 228 30.96 -9.49 -19.45
CA ALA A 228 29.71 -8.74 -19.29
C ALA A 228 29.29 -8.10 -20.62
N TYR A 229 27.99 -7.88 -20.79
CA TYR A 229 27.42 -7.22 -21.96
C TYR A 229 26.33 -6.25 -21.51
N TRP A 230 26.33 -5.03 -22.07
CA TRP A 230 25.22 -4.11 -21.89
C TRP A 230 23.94 -4.60 -22.58
N GLN A 231 23.23 -5.50 -21.91
CA GLN A 231 22.08 -6.22 -22.44
C GLN A 231 21.12 -6.61 -21.32
N CYS A 232 19.82 -6.51 -21.61
CA CYS A 232 18.77 -7.04 -20.76
C CYS A 232 17.74 -7.78 -21.62
N LYS A 233 17.99 -9.06 -21.89
CA LYS A 233 17.09 -9.88 -22.71
C LYS A 233 15.76 -10.15 -22.01
N MET A 234 14.66 -9.91 -22.72
CA MET A 234 13.36 -10.38 -22.30
C MET A 234 13.35 -11.92 -22.22
N PRO A 235 12.93 -12.50 -21.08
CA PRO A 235 12.87 -13.95 -20.92
C PRO A 235 11.72 -14.58 -21.69
N THR A 236 10.73 -13.77 -22.06
CA THR A 236 9.47 -14.16 -22.70
C THR A 236 9.28 -13.40 -24.00
N THR A 237 8.24 -13.73 -24.76
CA THR A 237 7.95 -13.12 -26.06
C THR A 237 7.92 -11.58 -25.97
N PRO A 238 8.70 -10.86 -26.81
CA PRO A 238 9.37 -11.34 -28.04
C PRO A 238 10.86 -11.71 -27.91
N LYS A 239 11.42 -11.77 -26.69
CA LYS A 239 12.85 -12.01 -26.42
C LYS A 239 13.80 -10.93 -26.97
N ASP A 240 13.28 -9.71 -27.09
CA ASP A 240 14.04 -8.51 -27.46
C ASP A 240 15.02 -8.09 -26.35
N ASP A 241 15.96 -7.23 -26.70
CA ASP A 241 16.83 -6.59 -25.72
C ASP A 241 16.20 -5.29 -25.21
N LEU A 242 15.85 -5.26 -23.93
CA LEU A 242 15.24 -4.09 -23.31
C LEU A 242 16.20 -2.89 -23.25
N PHE A 243 17.52 -3.13 -23.36
CA PHE A 243 18.54 -2.08 -23.30
C PHE A 243 18.84 -1.42 -24.64
N GLU A 244 18.50 -2.06 -25.76
CA GLU A 244 18.81 -1.57 -27.12
C GLU A 244 18.28 -0.15 -27.40
N LYS A 245 17.17 0.22 -26.75
CA LYS A 245 16.54 1.55 -26.89
C LYS A 245 17.25 2.66 -26.12
N TYR A 246 18.21 2.35 -25.24
CA TYR A 246 18.88 3.33 -24.39
C TYR A 246 20.16 3.82 -25.03
N THR A 247 20.45 5.11 -24.85
CA THR A 247 21.66 5.73 -25.38
C THR A 247 22.88 5.41 -24.50
N GLU A 248 24.07 5.62 -25.04
CA GLU A 248 25.32 5.52 -24.28
C GLU A 248 25.34 6.43 -23.03
N THR A 249 24.65 7.58 -23.08
CA THR A 249 24.51 8.45 -21.90
C THR A 249 23.70 7.78 -20.80
N VAL A 250 22.59 7.11 -21.13
CA VAL A 250 21.78 6.37 -20.16
C VAL A 250 22.57 5.19 -19.59
N LYS A 251 23.33 4.48 -20.45
CA LYS A 251 24.22 3.41 -20.01
C LYS A 251 25.23 3.91 -18.97
N LYS A 252 26.00 4.95 -19.28
CA LYS A 252 27.00 5.51 -18.36
C LYS A 252 26.39 5.97 -17.04
N ASN A 253 25.26 6.69 -17.10
CA ASN A 253 24.59 7.16 -15.90
C ASN A 253 24.08 5.99 -15.03
N PHE A 254 23.55 4.93 -15.64
CA PHE A 254 23.08 3.75 -14.92
C PHE A 254 24.23 2.99 -14.26
N LEU A 255 25.34 2.76 -14.99
CA LEU A 255 26.50 2.05 -14.45
C LEU A 255 27.15 2.85 -13.31
N GLN A 256 27.31 4.17 -13.47
CA GLN A 256 27.83 5.02 -12.39
C GLN A 256 26.92 4.98 -11.16
N ALA A 257 25.61 5.14 -11.32
CA ALA A 257 24.69 5.07 -10.19
C ALA A 257 24.65 3.69 -9.52
N LEU A 258 24.89 2.62 -10.29
CA LEU A 258 25.00 1.26 -9.78
C LEU A 258 26.27 1.09 -8.96
N ASP A 259 27.38 1.70 -9.39
CA ASP A 259 28.63 1.76 -8.63
C ASP A 259 28.42 2.47 -7.30
N ASP A 260 27.88 3.69 -7.34
CA ASP A 260 27.66 4.53 -6.16
C ASP A 260 26.81 3.77 -5.12
N LEU A 261 25.69 3.16 -5.56
CA LEU A 261 24.82 2.38 -4.67
C LEU A 261 25.50 1.12 -4.11
N ILE A 262 26.39 0.47 -4.87
CA ILE A 262 27.13 -0.69 -4.37
C ILE A 262 28.17 -0.24 -3.33
N GLU A 263 28.91 0.83 -3.60
CA GLU A 263 29.93 1.38 -2.70
C GLU A 263 29.30 1.81 -1.37
N ASP A 264 28.24 2.62 -1.40
CA ASP A 264 27.50 3.04 -0.21
C ASP A 264 26.90 1.85 0.53
N GLY A 265 26.38 0.86 -0.20
CA GLY A 265 25.84 -0.37 0.37
C GLY A 265 26.90 -1.23 1.07
N GLU A 266 28.11 -1.33 0.51
CA GLU A 266 29.24 -2.02 1.15
C GLU A 266 29.65 -1.31 2.45
N GLU A 267 29.78 0.02 2.40
CA GLU A 267 30.13 0.84 3.57
C GLU A 267 29.07 0.71 4.67
N ALA A 268 27.79 0.84 4.32
CA ALA A 268 26.66 0.73 5.23
C ALA A 268 26.59 -0.63 5.95
N ILE A 269 26.94 -1.72 5.25
CA ILE A 269 27.01 -3.05 5.86
C ILE A 269 28.21 -3.17 6.79
N SER A 270 29.34 -2.57 6.43
CA SER A 270 30.60 -2.69 7.16
C SER A 270 30.61 -1.88 8.46
N THR A 271 29.97 -0.71 8.48
CA THR A 271 29.95 0.20 9.64
C THR A 271 29.28 -0.44 10.86
N LYS A 272 29.58 0.13 12.04
CA LYS A 272 28.95 -0.23 13.32
C LYS A 272 27.81 0.73 13.69
N SER A 273 27.76 1.91 13.09
CA SER A 273 26.72 2.91 13.32
C SER A 273 25.51 2.60 12.44
N GLU A 274 24.33 2.46 13.02
CA GLU A 274 23.11 2.23 12.22
C GLU A 274 22.63 3.53 11.59
N GLU A 275 22.87 4.66 12.25
CA GLU A 275 22.59 6.00 11.77
C GLU A 275 23.37 6.30 10.49
N GLU A 276 24.68 6.05 10.50
CA GLU A 276 25.55 6.21 9.33
C GLU A 276 25.14 5.27 8.19
N ALA A 277 24.80 4.02 8.53
CA ALA A 277 24.31 3.07 7.53
C ALA A 277 22.97 3.52 6.91
N VAL A 278 22.09 4.17 7.68
CA VAL A 278 20.83 4.72 7.17
C VAL A 278 21.10 5.84 6.18
N ASP A 279 22.00 6.76 6.52
CA ASP A 279 22.37 7.89 5.64
C ASP A 279 22.88 7.39 4.28
N LEU A 280 23.81 6.42 4.29
CA LEU A 280 24.38 5.81 3.07
C LEU A 280 23.31 5.15 2.17
N TRP A 281 22.36 4.42 2.75
CA TRP A 281 21.26 3.85 1.96
C TRP A 281 20.27 4.91 1.47
N ALA A 282 20.01 5.93 2.29
CA ALA A 282 19.08 7.01 1.98
C ALA A 282 19.59 7.93 0.86
N GLU A 283 20.91 8.11 0.72
CA GLU A 283 21.56 8.82 -0.41
C GLU A 283 21.10 8.29 -1.76
N ASN A 284 20.84 6.98 -1.86
CA ASN A 284 20.45 6.32 -3.11
C ASN A 284 18.96 5.96 -3.19
N LEU A 285 18.33 5.61 -2.06
CA LEU A 285 16.93 5.17 -2.01
C LEU A 285 15.96 6.32 -1.75
N GLY A 286 16.49 7.50 -1.45
CA GLY A 286 15.78 8.75 -1.27
C GLY A 286 15.03 8.88 0.04
N THR A 287 14.29 9.98 0.15
CA THR A 287 13.53 10.44 1.35
C THR A 287 12.48 9.45 1.87
N ARG A 288 12.15 8.43 1.08
CA ARG A 288 11.20 7.38 1.45
C ARG A 288 11.85 6.25 2.23
N PHE A 289 13.17 6.12 2.16
CA PHE A 289 13.91 5.24 3.06
C PHE A 289 13.78 5.78 4.49
N PRO A 290 13.35 4.95 5.45
CA PRO A 290 13.01 5.43 6.78
C PRO A 290 14.25 5.83 7.59
N GLU A 291 14.11 6.93 8.34
CA GLU A 291 15.06 7.38 9.34
C GLU A 291 15.19 6.36 10.50
N ILE A 292 16.29 6.44 11.25
CA ILE A 292 16.59 5.48 12.33
C ILE A 292 15.53 5.49 13.44
N GLU A 293 14.95 6.64 13.75
CA GLU A 293 13.94 6.83 14.79
C GLU A 293 12.65 6.05 14.47
N ILE A 294 12.40 5.75 13.20
CA ILE A 294 11.29 4.89 12.78
C ILE A 294 11.48 3.45 13.30
N LYS A 295 12.73 2.95 13.35
CA LYS A 295 13.04 1.64 13.95
C LYS A 295 12.78 1.65 15.45
N GLU A 296 13.24 2.67 16.16
CA GLU A 296 13.04 2.82 17.62
C GLU A 296 11.54 2.89 17.96
N LYS A 297 10.79 3.67 17.17
CA LYS A 297 9.33 3.74 17.28
C LYS A 297 8.67 2.36 17.09
N LEU A 298 9.09 1.60 16.08
CA LEU A 298 8.56 0.26 15.83
C LEU A 298 8.82 -0.69 17.02
N GLU A 299 10.02 -0.66 17.58
CA GLU A 299 10.38 -1.48 18.74
C GLU A 299 9.53 -1.14 19.97
N SER A 300 9.35 0.15 20.26
CA SER A 300 8.49 0.61 21.35
C SER A 300 7.03 0.19 21.16
N LEU A 301 6.50 0.31 19.93
CA LEU A 301 5.15 -0.15 19.61
C LEU A 301 4.98 -1.65 19.77
N ARG A 302 5.99 -2.45 19.39
CA ARG A 302 5.96 -3.91 19.56
C ARG A 302 5.99 -4.32 21.03
N GLN A 303 6.71 -3.60 21.89
CA GLN A 303 6.65 -3.81 23.34
C GLN A 303 5.22 -3.58 23.87
N ASN A 304 4.57 -2.49 23.46
CA ASN A 304 3.17 -2.23 23.82
C ASN A 304 2.23 -3.32 23.30
N SER A 305 2.40 -3.75 22.04
CA SER A 305 1.64 -4.85 21.44
C SER A 305 1.77 -6.17 22.23
N GLN A 306 2.97 -6.50 22.71
CA GLN A 306 3.19 -7.68 23.56
C GLN A 306 2.51 -7.57 24.93
N ILE A 307 2.56 -6.40 25.56
CA ILE A 307 1.87 -6.12 26.84
C ILE A 307 0.34 -6.26 26.67
N ILE A 308 -0.20 -5.73 25.57
CA ILE A 308 -1.62 -5.84 25.22
C ILE A 308 -1.99 -7.31 24.99
N SER A 309 -1.24 -7.99 24.13
CA SER A 309 -1.53 -9.37 23.71
C SER A 309 -1.44 -10.38 24.84
N SER A 310 -0.67 -10.09 25.89
CA SER A 310 -0.56 -10.92 27.10
C SER A 310 -1.69 -10.69 28.11
N GLY A 311 -2.58 -9.71 27.89
CA GLY A 311 -3.75 -9.44 28.75
C GLY A 311 -3.42 -8.80 30.10
N ILE A 312 -2.19 -8.27 30.25
CA ILE A 312 -1.72 -7.58 31.46
C ILE A 312 -1.68 -6.06 31.30
N ALA A 313 -2.15 -5.54 30.16
CA ALA A 313 -2.10 -4.12 29.85
C ALA A 313 -3.00 -3.27 30.77
N TYR A 314 -2.49 -2.11 31.12
CA TYR A 314 -3.20 -1.02 31.76
C TYR A 314 -3.02 0.26 30.94
N THR A 315 -4.07 1.08 30.89
CA THR A 315 -4.08 2.39 30.26
C THR A 315 -4.05 3.47 31.34
N SER A 316 -3.00 4.29 31.37
CA SER A 316 -2.88 5.42 32.30
C SER A 316 -3.81 6.58 31.92
N SER A 317 -4.00 7.54 32.83
CA SER A 317 -4.84 8.72 32.60
C SER A 317 -4.33 9.65 31.48
N ASP A 318 -3.05 9.54 31.10
CA ASP A 318 -2.41 10.20 29.96
C ASP A 318 -2.30 9.30 28.71
N PHE A 319 -3.10 8.23 28.65
CA PHE A 319 -3.27 7.34 27.50
C PHE A 319 -2.03 6.51 27.10
N LYS A 320 -1.21 6.12 28.08
CA LYS A 320 -0.06 5.23 27.85
C LYS A 320 -0.39 3.80 28.25
N VAL A 321 0.11 2.87 27.45
CA VAL A 321 0.05 1.43 27.74
C VAL A 321 1.21 1.07 28.66
N GLY A 322 0.93 0.30 29.70
CA GLY A 322 1.93 -0.24 30.61
C GLY A 322 1.40 -1.45 31.39
N VAL A 323 2.15 -1.90 32.38
CA VAL A 323 1.82 -3.07 33.24
C VAL A 323 1.44 -2.69 34.68
N GLN A 324 1.30 -1.39 34.97
CA GLN A 324 1.13 -0.88 36.35
C GLN A 324 -0.34 -0.74 36.77
N SER A 325 -0.62 -0.98 38.06
CA SER A 325 -1.97 -0.84 38.66
C SER A 325 -2.50 0.60 38.80
N ILE A 326 -1.71 1.60 38.39
CA ILE A 326 -2.05 3.04 38.53
C ILE A 326 -2.98 3.50 37.38
N GLY A 327 -3.24 2.65 36.38
CA GLY A 327 -4.18 2.91 35.28
C GLY A 327 -5.46 2.08 35.33
N VAL A 328 -6.27 2.18 34.28
CA VAL A 328 -7.42 1.32 34.02
C VAL A 328 -6.93 0.02 33.38
N LYS A 329 -7.29 -1.14 33.95
CA LYS A 329 -6.97 -2.45 33.35
C LYS A 329 -7.68 -2.61 32.01
N ASN A 330 -6.92 -2.93 30.97
CA ASN A 330 -7.48 -3.20 29.66
C ASN A 330 -8.22 -4.55 29.68
N GLN A 331 -9.47 -4.55 29.22
CA GLN A 331 -10.27 -5.77 29.16
C GLN A 331 -9.94 -6.57 27.89
N PRO A 332 -9.98 -7.91 27.94
CA PRO A 332 -9.74 -8.74 26.76
C PRO A 332 -10.84 -8.50 25.72
N HIS A 333 -10.44 -8.46 24.45
CA HIS A 333 -11.33 -8.31 23.31
C HIS A 333 -10.65 -8.80 22.03
N GLN A 334 -11.42 -8.87 20.95
CA GLN A 334 -10.93 -9.14 19.61
C GLN A 334 -11.48 -8.10 18.64
N PHE A 335 -10.61 -7.53 17.81
CA PHE A 335 -11.05 -6.72 16.67
C PHE A 335 -11.80 -7.61 15.68
N PHE A 336 -12.86 -7.09 15.04
CA PHE A 336 -13.62 -7.87 14.06
C PHE A 336 -13.99 -7.03 12.85
N ARG A 337 -14.52 -7.67 11.82
CA ARG A 337 -15.03 -6.98 10.62
C ARG A 337 -16.54 -7.05 10.63
N SER A 338 -17.20 -5.90 10.67
CA SER A 338 -18.65 -5.81 10.47
C SER A 338 -19.09 -4.49 9.87
N ALA A 339 -20.37 -4.43 9.49
CA ALA A 339 -21.01 -3.22 8.98
C ALA A 339 -21.14 -2.09 10.02
N GLY A 340 -20.76 -2.34 11.28
CA GLY A 340 -21.05 -1.46 12.41
C GLY A 340 -22.52 -1.54 12.84
N HIS A 341 -22.87 -0.88 13.94
CA HIS A 341 -24.25 -0.72 14.40
C HIS A 341 -24.70 0.73 14.25
N ALA A 342 -25.99 0.99 14.10
CA ALA A 342 -26.53 2.35 14.19
C ALA A 342 -26.91 2.66 15.64
N LEU A 343 -26.63 3.89 16.10
CA LEU A 343 -27.31 4.39 17.30
C LEU A 343 -28.76 4.74 16.90
N PRO A 344 -29.75 4.51 17.78
CA PRO A 344 -31.14 4.84 17.47
C PRO A 344 -31.33 6.32 17.12
N LYS A 345 -32.40 6.62 16.38
CA LYS A 345 -32.84 8.01 16.18
C LYS A 345 -33.33 8.57 17.52
N ALA A 346 -33.20 9.89 17.70
CA ALA A 346 -33.51 10.54 18.96
C ALA A 346 -34.97 10.33 19.36
N GLU A 347 -35.17 9.74 20.54
CA GLU A 347 -36.46 9.62 21.23
C GLU A 347 -36.38 10.36 22.57
N HIS A 348 -37.52 10.57 23.22
CA HIS A 348 -37.57 11.15 24.56
C HIS A 348 -36.70 10.34 25.53
N ILE A 349 -35.80 11.02 26.25
CA ILE A 349 -34.93 10.40 27.25
C ILE A 349 -35.64 10.29 28.60
N ASN A 350 -35.60 9.12 29.23
CA ASN A 350 -36.12 8.94 30.59
C ASN A 350 -35.07 9.30 31.66
N ALA A 351 -35.51 9.40 32.92
CA ALA A 351 -34.63 9.81 34.03
C ALA A 351 -33.45 8.84 34.26
N ILE A 352 -33.64 7.54 34.04
CA ILE A 352 -32.61 6.51 34.21
C ILE A 352 -31.52 6.67 33.14
N GLU A 353 -31.94 6.89 31.90
CA GLU A 353 -31.04 7.13 30.77
C GLU A 353 -30.26 8.44 30.96
N GLN A 354 -30.92 9.51 31.39
CA GLN A 354 -30.26 10.78 31.68
C GLN A 354 -29.23 10.64 32.79
N TYR A 355 -29.56 9.90 33.86
CA TYR A 355 -28.62 9.57 34.93
C TYR A 355 -27.45 8.73 34.41
N SER A 356 -27.69 7.77 33.50
CA SER A 356 -26.62 6.99 32.86
C SER A 356 -25.63 7.89 32.11
N LEU A 357 -26.10 8.89 31.35
CA LEU A 357 -25.22 9.81 30.63
C LEU A 357 -24.33 10.63 31.59
N ILE A 358 -24.93 11.18 32.66
CA ILE A 358 -24.20 11.95 33.69
C ILE A 358 -23.16 11.05 34.38
N ARG A 359 -23.56 9.83 34.75
CA ARG A 359 -22.69 8.83 35.38
C ARG A 359 -21.49 8.49 34.49
N GLN A 360 -21.71 8.22 33.20
CA GLN A 360 -20.62 7.97 32.25
C GLN A 360 -19.65 9.16 32.16
N LYS A 361 -20.19 10.39 32.06
CA LYS A 361 -19.38 11.61 32.03
C LYS A 361 -18.46 11.73 33.26
N ILE A 362 -19.01 11.51 34.47
CA ILE A 362 -18.24 11.59 35.72
C ILE A 362 -17.11 10.56 35.74
N PHE A 363 -17.41 9.28 35.46
CA PHE A 363 -16.39 8.24 35.47
C PHE A 363 -15.33 8.45 34.39
N LEU A 364 -15.72 8.91 33.20
CA LEU A 364 -14.79 9.19 32.12
C LEU A 364 -13.81 10.31 32.48
N ILE A 365 -14.30 11.45 32.98
CA ILE A 365 -13.45 12.57 33.37
C ILE A 365 -12.57 12.21 34.58
N ALA A 366 -13.08 11.42 35.52
CA ALA A 366 -12.30 10.98 36.68
C ALA A 366 -11.12 10.08 36.30
N SER A 367 -11.33 9.14 35.36
CA SER A 367 -10.27 8.24 34.89
C SER A 367 -9.34 8.90 33.86
N PHE A 368 -9.88 9.76 33.00
CA PHE A 368 -9.17 10.38 31.88
C PHE A 368 -9.52 11.88 31.80
N PRO A 369 -8.84 12.73 32.59
CA PRO A 369 -9.17 14.15 32.70
C PRO A 369 -9.06 14.97 31.41
N ALA A 370 -8.34 14.45 30.39
CA ALA A 370 -8.20 15.10 29.09
C ALA A 370 -9.51 15.12 28.27
N PHE A 371 -10.53 14.33 28.63
CA PHE A 371 -11.80 14.33 27.92
C PHE A 371 -12.67 15.55 28.24
N GLN A 372 -13.13 16.20 27.18
CA GLN A 372 -14.19 17.21 27.23
C GLN A 372 -15.51 16.56 26.84
N CYS A 373 -16.47 16.53 27.78
CA CYS A 373 -17.74 15.83 27.61
C CYS A 373 -18.95 16.76 27.73
N ILE A 374 -19.84 16.68 26.74
CA ILE A 374 -21.11 17.41 26.69
C ILE A 374 -22.28 16.43 26.54
N ILE A 375 -23.39 16.71 27.22
CA ILE A 375 -24.65 16.00 27.03
C ILE A 375 -25.52 16.87 26.12
N LYS A 376 -25.93 16.33 24.97
CA LYS A 376 -26.79 17.01 23.98
C LYS A 376 -27.98 16.10 23.68
N GLY A 377 -29.16 16.48 24.15
CA GLY A 377 -30.35 15.64 24.05
C GLY A 377 -30.13 14.30 24.77
N ASN A 378 -30.32 13.18 24.05
CA ASN A 378 -30.15 11.83 24.58
C ASN A 378 -28.74 11.24 24.37
N LYS A 379 -27.75 12.05 24.00
CA LYS A 379 -26.38 11.61 23.73
C LYS A 379 -25.36 12.28 24.64
N LEU A 380 -24.38 11.49 25.07
CA LEU A 380 -23.12 11.97 25.62
C LEU A 380 -22.09 12.01 24.48
N ILE A 381 -21.53 13.18 24.21
CA ILE A 381 -20.45 13.38 23.24
C ILE A 381 -19.20 13.76 24.00
N CYS A 382 -18.13 12.98 23.86
CA CYS A 382 -16.87 13.20 24.53
C CYS A 382 -15.73 13.28 23.51
N LYS A 383 -14.86 14.27 23.66
CA LYS A 383 -13.70 14.48 22.79
C LYS A 383 -12.41 14.55 23.60
N ALA A 384 -11.32 14.04 23.05
CA ALA A 384 -9.99 14.15 23.62
C ALA A 384 -8.94 14.18 22.51
N ILE A 385 -7.76 14.69 22.82
CA ILE A 385 -6.57 14.51 21.99
C ILE A 385 -5.72 13.43 22.67
N ILE A 386 -5.47 12.35 21.95
CA ILE A 386 -4.65 11.24 22.42
C ILE A 386 -3.33 11.29 21.65
N LYS A 387 -2.22 11.40 22.39
CA LYS A 387 -0.87 11.26 21.86
C LYS A 387 -0.16 10.15 22.63
N PRO A 388 -0.23 8.89 22.16
CA PRO A 388 0.48 7.80 22.81
C PRO A 388 1.99 8.05 22.79
N LEU A 389 2.71 7.46 23.74
CA LEU A 389 4.16 7.64 23.89
C LEU A 389 4.89 7.19 22.61
N ASN A 390 5.84 8.00 22.13
CA ASN A 390 6.62 7.79 20.90
C ASN A 390 5.84 7.94 19.58
N PHE A 391 4.68 8.60 19.62
CA PHE A 391 3.96 9.00 18.41
C PHE A 391 4.33 10.44 18.05
N TYR A 392 4.77 10.66 16.81
CA TYR A 392 4.91 12.01 16.26
C TYR A 392 3.55 12.69 16.04
N GLN A 393 2.50 11.89 15.76
CA GLN A 393 1.14 12.34 15.47
C GLN A 393 0.24 12.26 16.71
N SER A 394 -0.59 13.28 16.91
CA SER A 394 -1.72 13.24 17.85
C SER A 394 -3.02 12.88 17.13
N TYR A 395 -3.93 12.24 17.85
CA TYR A 395 -5.23 11.84 17.36
C TYR A 395 -6.35 12.56 18.10
N GLN A 396 -7.14 13.36 17.38
CA GLN A 396 -8.38 13.90 17.91
C GLN A 396 -9.47 12.84 17.81
N ILE A 397 -10.03 12.44 18.95
CA ILE A 397 -11.06 11.41 19.03
C ILE A 397 -12.41 12.01 19.42
N ARG A 398 -13.49 11.37 18.96
CA ARG A 398 -14.85 11.62 19.42
C ARG A 398 -15.53 10.31 19.77
N ILE A 399 -16.09 10.24 20.98
CA ILE A 399 -16.97 9.18 21.46
C ILE A 399 -18.41 9.71 21.46
N GLU A 400 -19.33 8.97 20.86
CA GLU A 400 -20.76 9.19 20.97
C GLU A 400 -21.41 8.02 21.70
N TYR A 401 -22.07 8.32 22.82
CA TYR A 401 -22.78 7.33 23.62
C TYR A 401 -24.25 7.69 23.79
N GLN A 402 -25.10 6.69 23.63
CA GLN A 402 -26.52 6.73 23.99
C GLN A 402 -26.78 5.63 25.02
N ALA A 403 -27.57 5.93 26.05
CA ALA A 403 -27.81 5.02 27.16
C ALA A 403 -28.30 3.64 26.68
N GLY A 404 -27.61 2.57 27.10
CA GLY A 404 -27.96 1.18 26.77
C GLY A 404 -27.36 0.66 25.45
N TYR A 405 -26.65 1.49 24.68
CA TYR A 405 -26.02 1.09 23.42
C TYR A 405 -24.50 1.22 23.47
N THR A 406 -23.81 0.31 22.79
CA THR A 406 -22.35 0.40 22.60
C THR A 406 -21.96 1.75 21.99
N PRO A 407 -21.01 2.50 22.59
CA PRO A 407 -20.56 3.78 22.04
C PRO A 407 -19.97 3.66 20.64
N LYS A 408 -20.14 4.71 19.83
CA LYS A 408 -19.38 4.88 18.59
C LYS A 408 -18.15 5.72 18.84
N VAL A 409 -17.05 5.35 18.21
CA VAL A 409 -15.78 6.08 18.32
C VAL A 409 -15.30 6.48 16.94
N PHE A 410 -14.83 7.71 16.79
CA PHE A 410 -14.30 8.26 15.55
C PHE A 410 -12.94 8.89 15.79
N ILE A 411 -12.04 8.77 14.83
CA ILE A 411 -10.85 9.61 14.73
C ILE A 411 -11.20 10.78 13.81
N GLU A 412 -11.26 11.98 14.37
CA GLU A 412 -11.60 13.22 13.65
C GLU A 412 -10.38 13.85 12.97
N ASP A 413 -9.21 13.72 13.57
CA ASP A 413 -7.95 14.24 13.02
C ASP A 413 -6.75 13.35 13.41
N PRO A 414 -5.91 12.90 12.46
CA PRO A 414 -6.16 12.94 11.01
C PRO A 414 -7.40 12.08 10.67
N LEU A 415 -8.19 12.49 9.68
CA LEU A 415 -9.37 11.73 9.27
C LEU A 415 -8.95 10.34 8.77
N ILE A 416 -9.47 9.29 9.41
CA ILE A 416 -9.26 7.91 8.99
C ILE A 416 -10.50 7.44 8.23
N GLU A 417 -10.36 7.31 6.91
CA GLU A 417 -11.41 6.76 6.05
C GLU A 417 -11.55 5.24 6.24
N TYR A 418 -12.73 4.73 5.87
CA TYR A 418 -13.00 3.30 5.82
C TYR A 418 -11.85 2.49 5.19
N ASN A 419 -11.34 1.56 5.98
CA ASN A 419 -10.42 0.52 5.52
C ASN A 419 -10.61 -0.73 6.38
N SER A 420 -11.00 -1.82 5.72
CA SER A 420 -11.28 -3.09 6.39
C SER A 420 -10.05 -3.76 7.02
N GLU A 421 -8.84 -3.41 6.60
CA GLU A 421 -7.59 -3.97 7.17
C GLU A 421 -7.16 -3.32 8.48
N ILE A 422 -7.77 -2.18 8.85
CA ILE A 422 -7.47 -1.45 10.08
C ILE A 422 -8.69 -1.35 11.00
N HIS A 423 -9.71 -2.18 10.80
CA HIS A 423 -10.89 -2.23 11.66
C HIS A 423 -11.63 -0.89 11.78
N VAL A 424 -11.90 -0.26 10.63
CA VAL A 424 -12.77 0.92 10.54
C VAL A 424 -14.05 0.54 9.79
N HIS A 425 -15.21 0.91 10.33
CA HIS A 425 -16.52 0.69 9.74
C HIS A 425 -16.79 1.65 8.58
N ALA A 426 -17.80 1.33 7.75
CA ALA A 426 -18.15 2.14 6.57
C ALA A 426 -18.60 3.58 6.92
N ASP A 427 -19.04 3.82 8.15
CA ASP A 427 -19.38 5.16 8.67
C ASP A 427 -18.17 5.88 9.31
N ASN A 428 -16.96 5.36 9.12
CA ASN A 428 -15.69 5.80 9.70
C ASN A 428 -15.58 5.65 11.23
N SER A 429 -16.50 4.91 11.87
CA SER A 429 -16.33 4.55 13.28
C SER A 429 -15.37 3.40 13.48
N LEU A 430 -14.64 3.37 14.60
CA LEU A 430 -13.71 2.30 14.94
C LEU A 430 -14.45 1.03 15.33
N CYS A 431 -13.96 -0.10 14.84
CA CYS A 431 -14.38 -1.41 15.28
C CYS A 431 -13.47 -1.88 16.41
N LEU A 432 -13.91 -1.73 17.66
CA LEU A 432 -13.05 -1.92 18.84
C LEU A 432 -13.13 -3.29 19.52
N HIS A 433 -14.15 -4.10 19.26
CA HIS A 433 -14.34 -5.42 19.91
C HIS A 433 -15.43 -6.23 19.18
N HIS A 434 -15.41 -7.56 19.26
CA HIS A 434 -16.48 -8.40 18.74
C HIS A 434 -17.71 -8.37 19.68
N PRO A 435 -18.97 -8.47 19.18
CA PRO A 435 -20.15 -8.42 20.04
C PRO A 435 -20.24 -9.52 21.10
N SER A 436 -19.52 -10.64 20.91
CA SER A 436 -19.40 -11.68 21.94
C SER A 436 -18.52 -11.28 23.12
N ASP A 437 -17.60 -10.32 22.93
CA ASP A 437 -16.64 -9.91 23.95
C ASP A 437 -17.26 -8.95 24.96
N LEU A 438 -18.28 -8.21 24.54
CA LEU A 438 -19.00 -7.26 25.40
C LEU A 438 -20.45 -7.08 24.95
N ASP A 439 -21.37 -7.58 25.77
CA ASP A 439 -22.79 -7.22 25.73
C ASP A 439 -22.99 -5.92 26.54
N TRP A 440 -23.10 -4.79 25.85
CA TRP A 440 -23.14 -3.47 26.49
C TRP A 440 -24.42 -3.26 27.31
N LYS A 441 -24.26 -2.91 28.60
CA LYS A 441 -25.37 -2.65 29.53
C LYS A 441 -25.21 -1.30 30.20
N LEU A 442 -26.30 -0.76 30.78
CA LEU A 442 -26.28 0.52 31.49
C LEU A 442 -25.15 0.67 32.55
N PRO A 443 -24.77 -0.39 33.30
CA PRO A 443 -23.67 -0.29 34.26
C PRO A 443 -22.28 -0.20 33.63
N THR A 444 -22.09 -0.75 32.42
CA THR A 444 -20.83 -0.81 31.66
C THR A 444 -20.28 0.60 31.47
N LYS A 445 -18.98 0.80 31.70
CA LYS A 445 -18.37 2.14 31.68
C LYS A 445 -17.51 2.35 30.45
N ILE A 446 -17.66 3.52 29.83
CA ILE A 446 -16.82 3.97 28.72
C ILE A 446 -15.35 4.03 29.16
N SER A 447 -15.09 4.49 30.38
CA SER A 447 -13.72 4.58 30.92
C SER A 447 -13.05 3.23 31.12
N GLU A 448 -13.79 2.17 31.45
CA GLU A 448 -13.20 0.85 31.74
C GLU A 448 -13.01 -0.01 30.49
N TRP A 449 -13.87 0.17 29.48
CA TRP A 449 -13.90 -0.71 28.31
C TRP A 449 -13.45 0.02 27.05
N ILE A 450 -14.06 1.16 26.74
CA ILE A 450 -13.88 1.81 25.44
C ILE A 450 -12.56 2.57 25.36
N VAL A 451 -12.21 3.38 26.36
CA VAL A 451 -10.97 4.18 26.30
C VAL A 451 -9.72 3.30 26.18
N PRO A 452 -9.54 2.24 27.00
CA PRO A 452 -8.43 1.30 26.81
C PRO A 452 -8.37 0.71 25.40
N TRP A 453 -9.50 0.26 24.85
CA TRP A 453 -9.54 -0.30 23.50
C TRP A 453 -9.23 0.72 22.39
N ILE A 454 -9.57 1.99 22.58
CA ILE A 454 -9.13 3.07 21.67
C ILE A 454 -7.61 3.16 21.67
N VAL A 455 -6.97 3.14 22.85
CA VAL A 455 -5.51 3.22 22.97
C VAL A 455 -4.84 2.00 22.34
N GLU A 456 -5.38 0.80 22.57
CA GLU A 456 -4.89 -0.41 21.91
C GLU A 456 -5.01 -0.34 20.39
N TRP A 457 -6.18 0.08 19.88
CA TRP A 457 -6.40 0.25 18.46
C TRP A 457 -5.38 1.21 17.84
N LEU A 458 -5.06 2.33 18.52
CA LEU A 458 -4.05 3.28 18.08
C LEU A 458 -2.63 2.67 18.03
N VAL A 459 -2.26 1.81 18.98
CA VAL A 459 -0.98 1.07 18.95
C VAL A 459 -0.91 0.18 17.71
N PHE A 460 -1.95 -0.63 17.46
CA PHE A 460 -1.97 -1.53 16.30
C PHE A 460 -2.09 -0.78 14.98
N TYR A 461 -2.77 0.37 14.96
CA TYR A 461 -2.84 1.24 13.80
C TYR A 461 -1.48 1.85 13.44
N GLU A 462 -0.70 2.33 14.42
CA GLU A 462 0.67 2.78 14.12
C GLU A 462 1.57 1.63 13.67
N LEU A 463 1.46 0.44 14.27
CA LEU A 463 2.18 -0.74 13.79
C LEU A 463 1.81 -1.06 12.34
N TRP A 464 0.52 -1.01 12.00
CA TRP A 464 0.05 -1.23 10.64
C TRP A 464 0.60 -0.17 9.66
N LYS A 465 0.68 1.10 10.05
CA LYS A 465 1.28 2.14 9.19
C LYS A 465 2.74 1.86 8.85
N LEU A 466 3.50 1.28 9.78
CA LEU A 466 4.92 0.95 9.58
C LEU A 466 5.12 -0.40 8.86
N THR A 467 4.32 -1.40 9.22
CA THR A 467 4.52 -2.81 8.80
C THR A 467 3.61 -3.26 7.67
N GLY A 468 2.55 -2.51 7.37
CA GLY A 468 1.49 -2.89 6.44
C GLY A 468 0.63 -4.07 6.93
N LYS A 469 0.79 -4.51 8.18
CA LYS A 469 0.12 -5.68 8.76
C LYS A 469 -0.58 -5.31 10.05
N TRP A 470 -1.81 -5.79 10.22
CA TRP A 470 -2.52 -5.65 11.48
C TRP A 470 -2.01 -6.73 12.44
N GLU A 471 -1.41 -6.30 13.55
CA GLU A 471 -0.85 -7.20 14.58
C GLU A 471 -1.80 -7.36 15.79
N GLY A 472 -2.95 -6.68 15.78
CA GLY A 472 -3.96 -6.81 16.82
C GLY A 472 -4.73 -8.13 16.72
N ARG A 473 -5.19 -8.64 17.86
CA ARG A 473 -5.95 -9.90 17.90
C ARG A 473 -7.28 -9.75 17.17
N GLU A 474 -7.45 -10.48 16.08
CA GLU A 474 -8.72 -10.52 15.33
C GLU A 474 -9.62 -11.68 15.80
N TYR A 475 -10.93 -11.52 15.64
CA TYR A 475 -11.91 -12.59 15.73
C TYR A 475 -11.82 -13.46 14.46
N ILE A 476 -11.63 -14.76 14.64
CA ILE A 476 -11.51 -15.72 13.53
C ILE A 476 -12.94 -16.15 13.14
N HIS A 477 -13.32 -15.87 11.89
CA HIS A 477 -14.62 -16.22 11.32
C HIS A 477 -14.79 -17.72 11.08
#